data_AF-A0A0C3AJG1-F1
#
_entry.id   AF-A0A0C3AJG1-F1
#
_cell.length_a   1.000
_cell.length_b   1.000
_cell.length_c   1.000
_cell.angle_alpha   90.00
_cell.angle_beta   90.00
_cell.angle_gamma   90.00
#
_symmetry.space_group_name_H-M   'P 1'
#
loop_
_entity.id
_entity.type
_entity.pdbx_description
1 polymer ?
#
loop_
_entity_poly.entity_id
_entity_poly.type
_entity_poly.pdbx_seq_one_letter_code
_entity_poly.pdbx_strand_id
1 'polypeptide(L)'
;VLNSSGKAAFQKYLDRGGNVVGVHAATNCMLIRSCFYSSGSQFQGHPAFTNATMMVLDMIHPSTAGLPPRWNVTDEIYNFVTDPRDLGAVVVLSADESSYRDPSRGESAQGDPHPIAWYQERHKGTNSTGLVGRSWYTGLGHAAAAWKDDVFMSHIIGGLVYVLASNTTRAMNPDAIVGSLGPKYTPV
;
A
#
# COMPACT_ATOMS: atom_id res chain seq x y z
N VAL A 1 5.86 -8.76 16.48
CA VAL A 1 5.93 -7.28 16.64
C VAL A 1 7.38 -6.83 16.61
N LEU A 2 7.71 -5.72 15.93
CA LEU A 2 9.07 -5.16 15.92
C LEU A 2 9.40 -4.49 17.26
N ASN A 3 10.48 -4.92 17.91
CA ASN A 3 11.07 -4.22 19.05
C ASN A 3 11.82 -2.95 18.61
N SER A 4 12.37 -2.18 19.54
CA SER A 4 13.05 -0.90 19.22
C SER A 4 14.18 -1.04 18.19
N SER A 5 14.96 -2.11 18.24
CA SER A 5 16.02 -2.36 17.24
C SER A 5 15.44 -2.70 15.87
N GLY A 6 14.38 -3.51 15.81
CA GLY A 6 13.66 -3.80 14.57
C GLY A 6 13.05 -2.54 13.93
N LYS A 7 12.45 -1.66 14.74
CA LYS A 7 11.91 -0.37 14.30
C LYS A 7 13.02 0.53 13.72
N ALA A 8 14.16 0.63 14.39
CA ALA A 8 15.30 1.42 13.91
C ALA A 8 15.93 0.84 12.63
N ALA A 9 16.04 -0.48 12.53
CA ALA A 9 16.53 -1.15 11.33
C ALA A 9 15.61 -0.94 10.13
N PHE A 10 14.29 -1.04 10.34
CA PHE A 10 13.31 -0.76 9.30
C PHE A 10 13.35 0.71 8.87
N GLN A 11 13.47 1.65 9.81
CA GLN A 11 13.61 3.06 9.45
C GLN A 11 14.85 3.33 8.60
N LYS A 12 16.00 2.77 9.00
CA LYS A 12 17.24 2.88 8.24
C LYS A 12 17.15 2.26 6.85
N TYR A 13 16.35 1.20 6.69
CA TYR A 13 16.05 0.61 5.38
C TYR A 13 15.28 1.61 4.49
N LEU A 14 14.24 2.26 5.02
CA LEU A 14 13.45 3.27 4.31
C LEU A 14 14.28 4.52 3.96
N ASP A 15 15.06 5.05 4.91
CA ASP A 15 15.90 6.25 4.72
C ASP A 15 16.96 6.10 3.61
N ARG A 16 17.26 4.85 3.23
CA ARG A 16 18.25 4.51 2.21
C ARG A 16 17.62 4.10 0.87
N GLY A 17 16.32 4.26 0.71
CA GLY A 17 15.60 3.92 -0.53
C GLY A 17 14.99 2.53 -0.55
N GLY A 18 14.75 1.92 0.60
CA GLY A 18 14.01 0.66 0.71
C GLY A 18 12.56 0.79 0.23
N ASN A 19 12.04 -0.29 -0.36
CA ASN A 19 10.67 -0.35 -0.88
C ASN A 19 9.73 -1.10 0.09
N VAL A 20 8.44 -0.77 0.10
CA VAL A 20 7.47 -1.37 1.02
C VAL A 20 6.19 -1.77 0.31
N VAL A 21 5.70 -2.97 0.62
CA VAL A 21 4.32 -3.37 0.35
C VAL A 21 3.60 -3.52 1.68
N GLY A 22 2.49 -2.81 1.84
CA GLY A 22 1.57 -2.96 2.96
C GLY A 22 0.25 -3.56 2.50
N VAL A 23 -0.30 -4.48 3.28
CA VAL A 23 -1.60 -5.10 3.02
C VAL A 23 -2.44 -5.03 4.29
N HIS A 24 -3.69 -4.62 4.15
CA HIS A 24 -4.71 -4.61 5.18
C HIS A 24 -4.22 -3.95 6.49
N ALA A 25 -4.05 -4.73 7.56
CA ALA A 25 -3.65 -4.29 8.90
C ALA A 25 -2.25 -3.66 8.99
N ALA A 26 -1.48 -3.58 7.90
CA ALA A 26 -0.21 -2.88 7.84
C ALA A 26 -0.33 -1.42 8.35
N THR A 27 -1.40 -0.70 7.99
CA THR A 27 -1.66 0.68 8.45
C THR A 27 -2.07 0.78 9.92
N ASN A 28 -2.49 -0.33 10.56
CA ASN A 28 -2.78 -0.41 11.98
C ASN A 28 -1.51 -0.64 12.83
N CYS A 29 -0.52 -1.33 12.26
CA CYS A 29 0.72 -1.68 12.96
C CYS A 29 1.90 -0.70 12.73
N MET A 30 1.84 0.11 11.67
CA MET A 30 2.92 1.02 11.27
C MET A 30 2.92 2.38 12.03
N LEU A 31 2.66 2.36 13.34
CA LEU A 31 2.62 3.54 14.24
C LEU A 31 3.99 4.24 14.47
N ILE A 32 5.01 3.93 13.67
CA ILE A 32 6.25 4.68 13.67
C ILE A 32 6.00 5.92 12.80
N ARG A 33 6.15 7.13 13.34
CA ARG A 33 5.95 8.42 12.62
C ARG A 33 6.63 8.49 11.26
N SER A 34 7.71 7.76 11.08
CA SER A 34 8.47 7.70 9.83
C SER A 34 7.98 6.61 8.86
N CYS A 35 7.26 5.58 9.33
CA CYS A 35 6.52 4.62 8.50
C CYS A 35 5.16 5.15 8.04
N PHE A 36 4.58 6.11 8.77
CA PHE A 36 3.39 6.86 8.35
C PHE A 36 3.52 7.41 6.92
N TYR A 37 4.71 7.88 6.55
CA TYR A 37 4.98 8.37 5.20
C TYR A 37 5.12 7.28 4.15
N SER A 38 5.48 6.06 4.55
CA SER A 38 5.49 4.92 3.62
C SER A 38 4.09 4.34 3.41
N SER A 39 3.20 4.43 4.40
CA SER A 39 1.84 3.91 4.31
C SER A 39 0.83 4.95 3.81
N GLY A 40 1.14 6.25 3.78
CA GLY A 40 0.27 7.31 3.27
C GLY A 40 -0.87 7.73 4.21
N SER A 41 -1.42 6.80 5.00
CA SER A 41 -2.38 7.12 6.06
C SER A 41 -2.38 6.06 7.18
N GLN A 42 -3.18 6.28 8.21
CA GLN A 42 -3.41 5.36 9.33
C GLN A 42 -4.83 4.83 9.32
N PHE A 43 -5.00 3.58 9.73
CA PHE A 43 -6.30 2.98 9.96
C PHE A 43 -7.08 3.78 11.03
N GLN A 44 -8.33 4.12 10.72
CA GLN A 44 -9.26 4.77 11.66
C GLN A 44 -10.36 3.81 12.12
N GLY A 45 -10.87 2.97 11.23
CA GLY A 45 -12.00 2.08 11.49
C GLY A 45 -12.46 1.38 10.21
N HIS A 46 -13.52 0.60 10.28
CA HIS A 46 -14.21 0.02 9.12
C HIS A 46 -15.65 -0.33 9.54
N PRO A 47 -16.60 -0.45 8.58
CA PRO A 47 -17.92 -1.01 8.88
C PRO A 47 -17.82 -2.51 9.17
N ALA A 48 -18.96 -3.15 9.46
CA ALA A 48 -19.00 -4.60 9.51
C ALA A 48 -18.50 -5.21 8.19
N PHE A 49 -17.90 -6.40 8.27
CA PHE A 49 -17.47 -7.19 7.12
C PHE A 49 -18.58 -7.26 6.06
N THR A 50 -18.31 -6.73 4.87
CA THR A 50 -19.36 -6.43 3.87
C THR A 50 -18.88 -6.72 2.46
N ASN A 51 -19.83 -6.97 1.57
CA ASN A 51 -19.60 -6.89 0.14
C ASN A 51 -19.65 -5.43 -0.29
N ALA A 52 -18.64 -4.97 -1.01
CA ALA A 52 -18.50 -3.62 -1.53
C ALA A 52 -17.94 -3.64 -2.96
N THR A 53 -18.32 -2.67 -3.77
CA THR A 53 -17.77 -2.49 -5.12
C THR A 53 -16.50 -1.65 -5.05
N MET A 54 -15.40 -2.20 -5.56
CA MET A 54 -14.15 -1.47 -5.80
C MET A 54 -14.16 -0.83 -7.19
N MET A 55 -13.54 0.34 -7.33
CA MET A 55 -13.44 1.13 -8.55
C MET A 55 -11.97 1.38 -8.90
N VAL A 56 -11.52 0.95 -10.08
CA VAL A 56 -10.19 1.30 -10.58
C VAL A 56 -10.16 2.76 -10.97
N LEU A 57 -9.23 3.52 -10.39
CA LEU A 57 -8.99 4.92 -10.75
C LEU A 57 -7.88 5.08 -11.78
N ASP A 58 -6.97 4.11 -11.87
CA ASP A 58 -5.87 4.08 -12.82
C ASP A 58 -5.73 2.68 -13.44
N MET A 59 -6.01 2.55 -14.74
CA MET A 59 -5.92 1.29 -15.49
C MET A 59 -4.53 1.04 -16.08
N ILE A 60 -3.54 1.89 -15.79
CA ILE A 60 -2.17 1.78 -16.30
C ILE A 60 -1.24 1.19 -15.23
N HIS A 61 -1.44 1.55 -13.97
CA HIS A 61 -0.58 1.08 -12.89
C HIS A 61 -0.57 -0.47 -12.80
N PRO A 62 0.60 -1.13 -12.61
CA PRO A 62 0.69 -2.59 -12.65
C PRO A 62 -0.26 -3.32 -11.70
N SER A 63 -0.55 -2.74 -10.53
CA SER A 63 -1.50 -3.32 -9.57
C SER A 63 -2.96 -3.27 -10.00
N THR A 64 -3.31 -2.52 -11.05
CA THR A 64 -4.71 -2.28 -11.44
C THR A 64 -4.96 -2.49 -12.93
N ALA A 65 -3.91 -2.57 -13.76
CA ALA A 65 -4.01 -2.70 -15.21
C ALA A 65 -4.76 -3.96 -15.71
N GLY A 66 -4.71 -5.05 -14.95
CA GLY A 66 -5.40 -6.31 -15.28
C GLY A 66 -6.79 -6.45 -14.64
N LEU A 67 -7.24 -5.47 -13.85
CA LEU A 67 -8.46 -5.59 -13.07
C LEU A 67 -9.69 -5.12 -13.86
N PRO A 68 -10.88 -5.67 -13.61
CA PRO A 68 -12.11 -5.07 -14.11
C PRO A 68 -12.24 -3.62 -13.60
N PRO A 69 -12.82 -2.68 -14.38
CA PRO A 69 -13.00 -1.30 -13.91
C PRO A 69 -13.78 -1.20 -12.60
N ARG A 70 -14.69 -2.15 -12.38
CA ARG A 70 -15.47 -2.31 -11.14
C ARG A 70 -15.62 -3.79 -10.81
N TRP A 71 -15.42 -4.17 -9.55
CA TRP A 71 -15.71 -5.53 -9.09
C TRP A 71 -16.11 -5.54 -7.63
N ASN A 72 -16.81 -6.60 -7.22
CA ASN A 72 -17.27 -6.77 -5.86
C ASN A 72 -16.23 -7.53 -5.03
N VAL A 73 -15.96 -7.02 -3.84
CA VAL A 73 -15.05 -7.62 -2.86
C VAL A 73 -15.81 -7.74 -1.54
N THR A 74 -15.68 -8.89 -0.87
CA THR A 74 -16.18 -9.04 0.50
C THR A 74 -15.02 -8.93 1.47
N ASP A 75 -14.94 -7.83 2.21
CA ASP A 75 -13.80 -7.49 3.09
C ASP A 75 -14.22 -6.49 4.20
N GLU A 76 -13.27 -6.09 5.03
CA GLU A 76 -13.36 -4.93 5.91
C GLU A 76 -12.90 -3.68 5.15
N ILE A 77 -13.83 -2.80 4.78
CA ILE A 77 -13.50 -1.61 4.00
C ILE A 77 -12.96 -0.52 4.92
N TYR A 78 -11.64 -0.35 4.93
CA TYR A 78 -10.95 0.53 5.86
C TYR A 78 -11.22 2.02 5.62
N ASN A 79 -11.57 2.72 6.70
CA ASN A 79 -11.51 4.16 6.83
C ASN A 79 -10.14 4.60 7.33
N PHE A 80 -9.72 5.80 6.92
CA PHE A 80 -8.39 6.34 7.22
C PHE A 80 -8.43 7.70 7.90
N VAL A 81 -7.45 7.96 8.77
CA VAL A 81 -7.39 9.19 9.58
C VAL A 81 -7.19 10.45 8.71
N THR A 82 -6.45 10.33 7.60
CA THR A 82 -6.16 11.42 6.65
C THR A 82 -6.23 10.94 5.20
N ASP A 83 -6.42 11.85 4.24
CA ASP A 83 -6.30 11.51 2.82
C ASP A 83 -4.83 11.23 2.48
N PRO A 84 -4.47 10.02 1.99
CA PRO A 84 -3.11 9.71 1.59
C PRO A 84 -2.57 10.63 0.47
N ARG A 85 -3.46 11.28 -0.30
CA ARG A 85 -3.08 12.27 -1.32
C ARG A 85 -2.44 13.53 -0.73
N ASP A 86 -2.74 13.87 0.52
CA ASP A 86 -2.10 15.01 1.21
C ASP A 86 -0.59 14.81 1.34
N LEU A 87 -0.16 13.55 1.48
CA LEU A 87 1.24 13.11 1.47
C LEU A 87 1.78 12.84 0.05
N GLY A 88 1.01 13.14 -0.99
CA GLY A 88 1.41 12.96 -2.38
C GLY A 88 1.35 11.51 -2.87
N ALA A 89 0.61 10.64 -2.17
CA ALA A 89 0.28 9.33 -2.70
C ALA A 89 -0.65 9.44 -3.90
N VAL A 90 -0.55 8.48 -4.82
CA VAL A 90 -1.44 8.34 -5.97
C VAL A 90 -2.38 7.17 -5.70
N VAL A 91 -3.67 7.46 -5.61
CA VAL A 91 -4.71 6.47 -5.34
C VAL A 91 -5.11 5.80 -6.65
N VAL A 92 -5.01 4.47 -6.67
CA VAL A 92 -5.28 3.62 -7.85
C VAL A 92 -6.57 2.81 -7.70
N LEU A 93 -7.04 2.61 -6.46
CA LEU A 93 -8.26 1.87 -6.15
C LEU A 93 -9.09 2.60 -5.10
N SER A 94 -10.41 2.63 -5.31
CA SER A 94 -11.37 3.26 -4.40
C SER A 94 -12.55 2.34 -4.07
N ALA A 95 -13.12 2.50 -2.88
CA ALA A 95 -14.40 1.88 -2.52
C ALA A 95 -15.57 2.76 -2.97
N ASP A 96 -16.56 2.16 -3.63
CA ASP A 96 -17.84 2.82 -3.85
C ASP A 96 -18.69 2.77 -2.58
N GLU A 97 -18.70 3.86 -1.82
CA GLU A 97 -19.44 3.98 -0.57
C GLU A 97 -20.98 3.91 -0.73
N SER A 98 -21.51 3.91 -1.95
CA SER A 98 -22.95 3.64 -2.18
C SER A 98 -23.28 2.15 -2.21
N SER A 99 -22.27 1.28 -2.33
CA SER A 99 -22.45 -0.17 -2.48
C SER A 99 -22.51 -0.95 -1.16
N TYR A 100 -22.19 -0.31 -0.03
CA TYR A 100 -22.22 -0.92 1.30
C TYR A 100 -22.71 0.08 2.35
N ARG A 101 -23.04 -0.42 3.54
CA ARG A 101 -23.44 0.44 4.66
C ARG A 101 -22.27 0.64 5.61
N ASP A 102 -21.92 1.90 5.84
CA ASP A 102 -20.98 2.30 6.88
C ASP A 102 -21.64 3.34 7.80
N PRO A 103 -21.88 3.02 9.08
CA PRO A 103 -22.45 3.98 10.03
C PRO A 103 -21.51 5.15 10.34
N SER A 104 -20.20 4.99 10.12
CA SER A 104 -19.18 6.02 10.33
C SER A 104 -18.85 6.83 9.07
N ARG A 105 -19.64 6.66 8.00
CA ARG A 105 -19.41 7.33 6.72
C ARG A 105 -19.36 8.85 6.89
N GLY A 106 -18.31 9.47 6.36
CA GLY A 106 -18.09 10.91 6.41
C GLY A 106 -17.52 11.43 7.75
N GLU A 107 -17.28 10.55 8.72
CA GLU A 107 -16.57 10.91 9.97
C GLU A 107 -15.03 10.89 9.80
N SER A 108 -14.53 10.30 8.72
CA SER A 108 -13.10 10.25 8.39
C SER A 108 -12.67 11.39 7.46
N ALA A 109 -11.43 11.86 7.63
CA ALA A 109 -10.82 12.89 6.77
C ALA A 109 -10.03 12.27 5.59
N GLN A 110 -10.41 11.07 5.15
CA GLN A 110 -9.66 10.27 4.15
C GLN A 110 -9.83 10.72 2.70
N GLY A 111 -10.74 11.67 2.44
CA GLY A 111 -10.99 12.23 1.13
C GLY A 111 -11.91 11.41 0.23
N ASP A 112 -12.25 12.00 -0.91
CA ASP A 112 -13.15 11.47 -1.94
C ASP A 112 -12.46 11.54 -3.32
N PRO A 113 -12.54 10.49 -4.17
CA PRO A 113 -13.15 9.19 -3.91
C PRO A 113 -12.41 8.40 -2.80
N HIS A 114 -13.17 7.62 -2.01
CA HIS A 114 -12.71 6.88 -0.83
C HIS A 114 -11.49 5.99 -1.18
N PRO A 115 -10.28 6.27 -0.70
CA PRO A 115 -9.07 5.56 -1.11
C PRO A 115 -8.98 4.18 -0.46
N ILE A 116 -8.63 3.14 -1.24
CA ILE A 116 -8.41 1.78 -0.74
C ILE A 116 -7.02 1.26 -1.09
N ALA A 117 -6.48 1.60 -2.26
CA ALA A 117 -5.11 1.26 -2.62
C ALA A 117 -4.41 2.44 -3.28
N TRP A 118 -3.13 2.61 -2.96
CA TRP A 118 -2.32 3.70 -3.45
C TRP A 118 -0.84 3.34 -3.46
N TYR A 119 -0.06 4.15 -4.15
CA TYR A 119 1.39 4.08 -4.14
C TYR A 119 2.00 5.45 -3.85
N GLN A 120 3.27 5.45 -3.43
CA GLN A 120 4.03 6.67 -3.22
C GLN A 120 5.47 6.51 -3.70
N GLU A 121 5.96 7.52 -4.41
CA GLU A 121 7.36 7.65 -4.86
C GLU A 121 8.04 8.92 -4.32
N ARG A 122 7.33 9.74 -3.53
CA ARG A 122 7.78 11.09 -3.16
C ARG A 122 7.97 11.24 -1.66
N HIS A 123 8.95 12.07 -1.30
CA HIS A 123 9.35 12.44 0.05
C HIS A 123 8.32 13.27 0.83
N LYS A 124 7.18 13.64 0.23
CA LYS A 124 6.27 14.64 0.82
C LYS A 124 5.71 14.09 2.14
N GLY A 125 6.05 14.76 3.24
CA GLY A 125 5.81 14.32 4.61
C GLY A 125 7.06 13.81 5.32
N THR A 126 7.99 13.12 4.66
CA THR A 126 9.22 12.67 5.32
C THR A 126 10.15 13.85 5.64
N ASN A 127 10.78 13.85 6.82
CA ASN A 127 11.90 14.76 7.13
C ASN A 127 13.24 14.28 6.51
N SER A 128 13.19 13.38 5.52
CA SER A 128 14.38 12.71 4.97
C SER A 128 14.89 13.40 3.70
N THR A 129 16.19 13.68 3.70
CA THR A 129 16.97 14.11 2.52
C THR A 129 17.51 12.93 1.70
N GLY A 130 17.22 11.68 2.11
CA GLY A 130 17.75 10.45 1.51
C GLY A 130 16.94 9.93 0.32
N LEU A 131 17.50 8.99 -0.45
CA LEU A 131 16.84 8.38 -1.61
C LEU A 131 15.47 7.77 -1.24
N VAL A 132 14.41 8.06 -2.01
CA VAL A 132 13.07 7.51 -1.75
C VAL A 132 12.80 6.28 -2.61
N GLY A 133 12.55 5.16 -1.92
CA GLY A 133 12.03 3.94 -2.54
C GLY A 133 10.54 4.02 -2.79
N ARG A 134 10.00 2.99 -3.45
CA ARG A 134 8.57 2.88 -3.73
C ARG A 134 7.83 2.28 -2.55
N SER A 135 6.66 2.82 -2.25
CA SER A 135 5.68 2.11 -1.43
C SER A 135 4.40 1.86 -2.21
N TRP A 136 3.73 0.76 -1.85
CA TRP A 136 2.41 0.41 -2.34
C TRP A 136 1.60 -0.18 -1.17
N TYR A 137 0.33 0.20 -1.09
CA TYR A 137 -0.59 -0.25 -0.06
C TYR A 137 -1.94 -0.62 -0.64
N THR A 138 -2.58 -1.64 -0.06
CA THR A 138 -4.01 -1.92 -0.23
C THR A 138 -4.66 -2.20 1.13
N GLY A 139 -5.84 -1.63 1.37
CA GLY A 139 -6.66 -1.89 2.55
C GLY A 139 -7.38 -3.24 2.53
N LEU A 140 -7.45 -3.86 1.34
CA LEU A 140 -8.04 -5.18 1.15
C LEU A 140 -7.12 -6.29 1.68
N GLY A 141 -7.68 -7.46 1.93
CA GLY A 141 -6.95 -8.68 2.29
C GLY A 141 -7.30 -9.29 3.64
N HIS A 142 -8.36 -8.83 4.32
CA HIS A 142 -8.88 -9.50 5.53
C HIS A 142 -9.39 -10.91 5.18
N ALA A 143 -10.21 -10.99 4.13
CA ALA A 143 -10.93 -12.19 3.78
C ALA A 143 -9.95 -13.26 3.29
N ALA A 144 -9.91 -14.41 3.96
CA ALA A 144 -9.09 -15.54 3.52
C ALA A 144 -9.41 -16.00 2.08
N ALA A 145 -10.66 -15.81 1.64
CA ALA A 145 -11.11 -16.10 0.29
C ALA A 145 -10.46 -15.19 -0.78
N ALA A 146 -10.10 -13.94 -0.44
CA ALA A 146 -9.46 -13.02 -1.37
C ALA A 146 -8.13 -13.60 -1.89
N TRP A 147 -7.39 -14.32 -1.05
CA TRP A 147 -6.11 -14.96 -1.42
C TRP A 147 -6.24 -16.16 -2.36
N LYS A 148 -7.47 -16.51 -2.77
CA LYS A 148 -7.79 -17.50 -3.82
C LYS A 148 -8.51 -16.87 -5.01
N ASP A 149 -8.75 -15.56 -4.98
CA ASP A 149 -9.40 -14.82 -6.05
C ASP A 149 -8.34 -14.28 -7.02
N ASP A 150 -8.47 -14.60 -8.31
CA ASP A 150 -7.47 -14.25 -9.32
C ASP A 150 -7.35 -12.73 -9.53
N VAL A 151 -8.46 -11.99 -9.36
CA VAL A 151 -8.47 -10.53 -9.49
C VAL A 151 -7.66 -9.89 -8.35
N PHE A 152 -7.92 -10.29 -7.10
CA PHE A 152 -7.15 -9.84 -5.95
C PHE A 152 -5.68 -10.28 -6.00
N MET A 153 -5.40 -11.51 -6.40
CA MET A 153 -4.02 -11.98 -6.55
C MET A 153 -3.27 -11.22 -7.64
N SER A 154 -3.93 -10.88 -8.76
CA SER A 154 -3.35 -10.00 -9.78
C SER A 154 -3.05 -8.61 -9.22
N HIS A 155 -3.93 -8.06 -8.36
CA HIS A 155 -3.70 -6.77 -7.71
C HIS A 155 -2.45 -6.78 -6.83
N ILE A 156 -2.30 -7.82 -5.99
CA ILE A 156 -1.14 -8.02 -5.11
C ILE A 156 0.14 -8.19 -5.91
N ILE A 157 0.14 -9.05 -6.94
CA ILE A 157 1.31 -9.29 -7.79
C ILE A 157 1.72 -8.01 -8.51
N GLY A 158 0.78 -7.25 -9.04
CA GLY A 158 1.09 -5.97 -9.69
C GLY A 158 1.67 -4.94 -8.71
N GLY A 159 1.20 -4.89 -7.46
CA GLY A 159 1.79 -4.07 -6.41
C GLY A 159 3.25 -4.47 -6.10
N LEU A 160 3.52 -5.77 -6.00
CA LEU A 160 4.88 -6.31 -5.83
C LEU A 160 5.79 -5.97 -7.02
N VAL A 161 5.31 -6.16 -8.26
CA VAL A 161 6.06 -5.81 -9.49
C VAL A 161 6.42 -4.33 -9.49
N TYR A 162 5.47 -3.46 -9.15
CA TYR A 162 5.69 -2.02 -9.10
C TYR A 162 6.81 -1.65 -8.11
N VAL A 163 6.75 -2.15 -6.88
CA VAL A 163 7.78 -1.82 -5.88
C VAL A 163 9.14 -2.43 -6.21
N LEU A 164 9.18 -3.63 -6.78
CA LEU A 164 10.43 -4.32 -7.15
C LEU A 164 11.12 -3.65 -8.33
N ALA A 165 10.37 -3.00 -9.22
CA ALA A 165 10.91 -2.23 -10.34
C ALA A 165 11.59 -0.91 -9.91
N SER A 166 11.61 -0.57 -8.61
CA SER A 166 12.34 0.61 -8.12
C SER A 166 13.85 0.49 -8.33
N ASN A 167 14.46 1.56 -8.86
CA ASN A 167 15.90 1.65 -9.09
C ASN A 167 16.72 1.95 -7.82
N THR A 168 16.09 1.93 -6.65
CA THR A 168 16.72 2.27 -5.36
C THR A 168 17.20 1.04 -4.58
N THR A 169 17.07 -0.15 -5.17
CA THR A 169 17.53 -1.40 -4.56
C THR A 169 18.55 -2.11 -5.42
N ARG A 170 19.43 -2.87 -4.76
CA ARG A 170 20.53 -3.62 -5.39
C ARG A 170 20.13 -4.68 -6.40
N ALA A 171 18.87 -5.10 -6.38
CA ALA A 171 18.35 -6.02 -7.39
C ALA A 171 18.21 -5.36 -8.77
N MET A 172 17.92 -4.06 -8.81
CA MET A 172 17.71 -3.29 -10.04
C MET A 172 18.85 -2.31 -10.34
N ASN A 173 19.63 -1.93 -9.33
CA ASN A 173 20.72 -0.97 -9.44
C ASN A 173 21.93 -1.41 -8.59
N PRO A 174 23.05 -1.85 -9.19
CA PRO A 174 24.21 -2.29 -8.42
C PRO A 174 24.82 -1.19 -7.53
N ASP A 175 24.60 0.09 -7.86
CA ASP A 175 25.08 1.24 -7.08
C ASP A 175 24.16 1.58 -5.90
N ALA A 176 23.00 0.94 -5.78
CA ALA A 176 22.11 1.14 -4.65
C ALA A 176 22.72 0.63 -3.34
N ILE A 177 22.33 1.27 -2.23
CA ILE A 177 22.87 1.01 -0.90
C ILE A 177 21.93 0.13 -0.02
N VAL A 178 20.83 -0.36 -0.59
CA VAL A 178 19.80 -1.19 0.07
C VAL A 178 19.50 -2.44 -0.75
N GLY A 179 19.24 -3.56 -0.07
CA GLY A 179 18.89 -4.85 -0.68
C GLY A 179 20.10 -5.78 -0.86
N SER A 180 19.85 -6.96 -1.42
CA SER A 180 20.91 -7.89 -1.84
C SER A 180 21.36 -7.57 -3.26
N LEU A 181 22.64 -7.83 -3.59
CA LEU A 181 23.16 -7.84 -4.96
C LEU A 181 22.56 -9.04 -5.71
N GLY A 182 21.27 -8.97 -6.04
CA GLY A 182 20.48 -10.08 -6.60
C GLY A 182 20.54 -11.38 -5.77
N PRO A 183 19.84 -12.44 -6.21
CA PRO A 183 20.27 -13.78 -5.88
C PRO A 183 21.57 -14.06 -6.63
N LYS A 184 22.58 -14.64 -5.97
CA LYS A 184 23.50 -15.54 -6.69
C LYS A 184 22.66 -16.75 -7.13
N TYR A 185 21.85 -16.58 -8.18
CA TYR A 185 21.11 -17.69 -8.75
C TYR A 185 22.15 -18.64 -9.31
N THR A 186 22.38 -19.73 -8.59
CA THR A 186 23.18 -20.85 -9.06
C THR A 186 22.12 -21.87 -9.46
N PRO A 187 21.85 -22.06 -10.78
CA PRO A 187 20.93 -23.10 -11.20
C PRO A 187 21.46 -24.43 -10.65
N VAL A 188 20.61 -25.16 -9.93
CA VAL A 188 20.80 -26.59 -9.65
C VAL A 188 20.24 -27.39 -10.82
#